data_AF-A0A1R0W9I7-F1
#
_entry.id   AF-A0A1R0W9I7-F1
#
_cell.length_a   1.000
_cell.length_b   1.000
_cell.length_c   1.000
_cell.angle_alpha   90.00
_cell.angle_beta   90.00
_cell.angle_gamma   90.00
#
_symmetry.space_group_name_H-M   'P 1'
#
loop_
_entity.id
_entity.type
_entity.pdbx_description
1 polymer ?
#
loop_
_entity_poly.entity_id
_entity_poly.type
_entity_poly.pdbx_seq_one_letter_code
_entity_poly.pdbx_strand_id
1 'polypeptide(L)'
;MTATLSSLINELERNVTELLSVVDHANYEQIVELVDKKEEIVNNLLDYKEELSLDTKEKIKALMMHDSLVISRMQSLKDEATEWLLKRESIKEQRSAYNMNYTPDSFFFDKKN
;
A
#
# COMPACT_ATOMS: atom_id res chain seq x y z
N MET A 1 -17.02 -18.63 18.80
CA MET A 1 -17.72 -17.56 19.54
C MET A 1 -18.48 -16.76 18.50
N THR A 2 -19.78 -16.55 18.68
CA THR A 2 -20.53 -15.59 17.85
C THR A 2 -20.02 -14.19 18.18
N ALA A 3 -19.58 -13.44 17.18
CA ALA A 3 -19.24 -12.02 17.36
C ALA A 3 -20.48 -11.27 17.87
N THR A 4 -20.29 -10.23 18.67
CA THR A 4 -21.37 -9.32 19.08
C THR A 4 -21.16 -7.96 18.45
N LEU A 5 -22.22 -7.18 18.28
CA LEU A 5 -22.11 -5.81 17.76
C LEU A 5 -21.07 -4.99 18.53
N SER A 6 -21.10 -5.03 19.87
CA SER A 6 -20.13 -4.31 20.71
C SER A 6 -18.70 -4.79 20.51
N SER A 7 -18.46 -6.09 20.30
CA SER A 7 -17.10 -6.59 20.04
C SER A 7 -16.59 -6.10 18.69
N LEU A 8 -17.43 -6.08 17.66
CA LEU A 8 -17.06 -5.62 16.32
C LEU A 8 -16.72 -4.12 16.30
N ILE A 9 -17.48 -3.29 17.02
CA ILE A 9 -17.17 -1.85 17.12
C ILE A 9 -15.84 -1.61 17.84
N ASN A 10 -15.59 -2.31 18.95
CA ASN A 10 -14.32 -2.22 19.66
C ASN A 10 -13.15 -2.70 18.79
N GLU A 11 -13.37 -3.74 17.98
CA GLU A 11 -12.36 -4.25 17.06
C GLU A 11 -12.06 -3.24 15.94
N LEU A 12 -13.10 -2.60 15.38
CA LEU A 12 -12.95 -1.54 14.40
C LEU A 12 -12.15 -0.36 14.96
N GLU A 13 -12.47 0.11 16.17
CA GLU A 13 -11.74 1.19 16.84
C GLU A 13 -10.26 0.83 17.04
N ARG A 14 -9.97 -0.40 17.48
CA ARG A 14 -8.60 -0.88 17.65
C ARG A 14 -7.84 -0.95 16.33
N ASN A 15 -8.46 -1.50 15.28
CA ASN A 15 -7.86 -1.60 13.96
C ASN A 15 -7.56 -0.21 13.36
N VAL A 16 -8.49 0.74 13.48
CA VAL A 16 -8.27 2.12 13.03
C VAL A 16 -7.16 2.81 13.84
N THR A 17 -7.12 2.60 15.16
CA THR A 17 -6.06 3.15 16.02
C THR A 17 -4.69 2.58 15.65
N GLU A 18 -4.62 1.27 15.41
CA GLU A 18 -3.40 0.59 14.95
C GLU A 18 -2.94 1.16 13.61
N LEU A 19 -3.86 1.26 12.64
CA LEU A 19 -3.60 1.84 11.33
C LEU A 19 -3.07 3.28 11.45
N LEU A 20 -3.67 4.12 12.28
CA LEU A 20 -3.19 5.49 12.53
C LEU A 20 -1.80 5.54 13.15
N SER A 21 -1.46 4.57 14.00
CA SER A 21 -0.15 4.52 14.66
C SER A 21 1.00 4.15 13.72
N VAL A 22 0.69 3.46 12.61
CA VAL A 22 1.69 2.97 11.66
C VAL A 22 1.65 3.65 10.30
N VAL A 23 0.58 4.38 9.96
CA VAL A 23 0.32 4.87 8.59
C VAL A 23 1.49 5.64 7.97
N ASP A 24 2.21 6.45 8.75
CA ASP A 24 3.32 7.27 8.24
C ASP A 24 4.58 6.47 7.88
N HIS A 25 4.72 5.23 8.40
CA HIS A 25 5.94 4.44 8.29
C HIS A 25 5.71 3.02 7.76
N ALA A 26 4.46 2.59 7.69
CA ALA A 26 4.08 1.29 7.18
C ALA A 26 4.44 1.16 5.69
N ASN A 27 4.83 -0.04 5.31
CA ASN A 27 4.99 -0.43 3.93
C ASN A 27 3.63 -0.80 3.30
N TYR A 28 3.65 -1.12 2.01
CA TYR A 28 2.44 -1.51 1.27
C TYR A 28 1.71 -2.70 1.90
N GLU A 29 2.43 -3.78 2.22
CA GLU A 29 1.82 -5.02 2.74
C GLU A 29 1.13 -4.80 4.09
N GLN A 30 1.77 -4.06 4.99
CA GLN A 30 1.22 -3.73 6.30
C GLN A 30 -0.05 -2.87 6.21
N ILE A 31 -0.05 -1.89 5.30
CA ILE A 31 -1.23 -1.05 5.05
C ILE A 31 -2.38 -1.92 4.51
N VAL A 32 -2.10 -2.80 3.55
CA VAL A 32 -3.11 -3.68 2.96
C VAL A 32 -3.70 -4.63 4.00
N GLU A 33 -2.88 -5.29 4.81
CA GLU A 33 -3.34 -6.21 5.86
C GLU A 33 -4.31 -5.51 6.83
N LEU A 34 -3.99 -4.28 7.24
CA LEU A 34 -4.84 -3.52 8.16
C LEU A 34 -6.15 -3.05 7.50
N VAL A 35 -6.11 -2.66 6.22
CA VAL A 35 -7.28 -2.25 5.46
C VAL A 35 -8.20 -3.44 5.16
N ASP A 36 -7.65 -4.58 4.79
CA ASP A 36 -8.41 -5.82 4.55
C ASP A 36 -9.10 -6.28 5.84
N LYS A 37 -8.39 -6.22 6.97
CA LYS A 37 -8.99 -6.48 8.29
C LYS A 37 -10.11 -5.49 8.62
N LYS A 38 -9.94 -4.21 8.30
CA LYS A 38 -11.00 -3.19 8.46
C LYS A 38 -12.24 -3.57 7.65
N GLU A 39 -12.05 -4.00 6.40
CA GLU A 39 -13.12 -4.43 5.51
C GLU A 39 -13.86 -5.66 6.05
N GLU A 40 -13.14 -6.66 6.56
CA GLU A 40 -13.75 -7.83 7.21
C GLU A 40 -14.65 -7.43 8.40
N ILE A 41 -14.15 -6.55 9.28
CA ILE A 41 -14.92 -6.08 10.44
C ILE A 41 -16.17 -5.32 9.98
N VAL A 42 -16.04 -4.45 8.97
CA VAL A 42 -17.17 -3.69 8.41
C VAL A 42 -18.20 -4.62 7.78
N ASN A 43 -17.76 -5.64 7.04
CA ASN A 43 -18.66 -6.64 6.46
C ASN A 43 -19.45 -7.38 7.54
N ASN A 44 -18.80 -7.76 8.63
CA ASN A 44 -19.48 -8.38 9.78
C ASN A 44 -20.45 -7.42 10.49
N LEU A 45 -20.17 -6.10 10.49
CA LEU A 45 -21.08 -5.09 11.04
C LEU A 45 -22.36 -4.91 10.21
N LEU A 46 -22.34 -5.26 8.92
CA LEU A 46 -23.53 -5.15 8.06
C LEU A 46 -24.67 -6.06 8.53
N ASP A 47 -24.35 -7.20 9.13
CA ASP A 47 -25.33 -8.13 9.70
C ASP A 47 -26.12 -7.51 10.87
N TYR A 48 -25.55 -6.50 11.53
CA TYR A 48 -26.13 -5.80 12.68
C TYR A 48 -26.67 -4.40 12.31
N LYS A 49 -26.80 -4.07 11.03
CA LYS A 49 -27.14 -2.71 10.56
C LYS A 49 -28.41 -2.14 11.19
N GLU A 50 -29.42 -2.96 11.39
CA GLU A 50 -30.71 -2.56 12.01
C GLU A 50 -30.59 -2.34 13.54
N GLU A 51 -29.58 -2.93 14.18
CA GLU A 51 -29.31 -2.82 15.62
C GLU A 51 -28.39 -1.63 15.95
N LEU A 52 -27.85 -0.95 14.94
CA LEU A 52 -26.96 0.19 15.12
C LEU A 52 -27.69 1.41 15.69
N SER A 53 -27.36 1.76 16.94
CA SER A 53 -27.79 3.00 17.58
C SER A 53 -27.20 4.24 16.88
N LEU A 54 -27.82 5.41 17.11
CA LEU A 54 -27.33 6.69 16.59
C LEU A 54 -25.89 6.96 17.05
N ASP A 55 -25.59 6.77 18.33
CA ASP A 55 -24.24 6.91 18.92
C ASP A 55 -23.21 6.02 18.22
N THR A 56 -23.57 4.75 17.94
CA THR A 56 -22.68 3.82 17.24
C THR A 56 -22.41 4.28 15.81
N LYS A 57 -23.43 4.81 15.11
CA LYS A 57 -23.27 5.35 13.77
C LYS A 57 -22.37 6.59 13.76
N GLU A 58 -22.48 7.45 14.77
CA GLU A 58 -21.61 8.63 14.92
C GLU A 58 -20.16 8.24 15.18
N LYS A 59 -19.92 7.22 16.02
CA LYS A 59 -18.58 6.65 16.25
C LYS A 59 -17.96 6.11 14.96
N ILE A 60 -18.70 5.26 14.23
CA ILE A 60 -18.24 4.73 12.93
C ILE A 60 -17.89 5.88 11.98
N LYS A 61 -18.74 6.92 11.92
CA LYS A 61 -18.50 8.10 11.08
C LYS A 61 -17.23 8.86 11.47
N ALA A 62 -16.97 9.00 12.77
CA ALA A 62 -15.73 9.62 13.25
C ALA A 62 -14.50 8.80 12.84
N LEU A 63 -14.55 7.47 12.94
CA LEU A 63 -13.48 6.58 12.52
C LEU A 63 -13.19 6.70 11.00
N MET A 64 -14.24 6.82 10.18
CA MET A 64 -14.10 6.98 8.72
C MET A 64 -13.37 8.26 8.30
N MET A 65 -13.32 9.30 9.16
CA MET A 65 -12.63 10.56 8.82
C MET A 65 -11.11 10.36 8.62
N HIS A 66 -10.56 9.28 9.17
CA HIS A 66 -9.15 8.93 9.07
C HIS A 66 -8.76 8.25 7.75
N ASP A 67 -9.72 7.82 6.94
CA ASP A 67 -9.45 7.08 5.69
C ASP A 67 -8.64 7.91 4.68
N SER A 68 -8.76 9.24 4.74
CA SER A 68 -7.97 10.15 3.90
C SER A 68 -6.46 10.02 4.11
N LEU A 69 -6.02 9.71 5.34
CA LEU A 69 -4.60 9.51 5.66
C LEU A 69 -4.06 8.22 5.02
N VAL A 70 -4.85 7.15 5.06
CA VAL A 70 -4.50 5.86 4.44
C VAL A 70 -4.36 6.01 2.93
N ILE A 71 -5.35 6.67 2.31
CA ILE A 71 -5.34 6.93 0.87
C ILE A 71 -4.11 7.75 0.48
N SER A 72 -3.80 8.80 1.24
CA SER A 72 -2.61 9.61 1.01
C SER A 72 -1.33 8.78 1.07
N ARG A 73 -1.18 7.92 2.08
CA ARG A 73 0.00 7.06 2.21
C ARG A 73 0.13 6.07 1.05
N MET A 74 -0.97 5.39 0.69
CA MET A 74 -0.98 4.47 -0.45
C MET A 74 -0.59 5.17 -1.75
N GLN A 75 -1.06 6.40 -1.96
CA GLN A 75 -0.69 7.21 -3.12
C GLN A 75 0.80 7.55 -3.10
N SER A 76 1.37 7.96 -1.96
CA SER A 76 2.81 8.19 -1.83
C SER A 76 3.64 6.94 -2.15
N LEU A 77 3.25 5.77 -1.64
CA LEU A 77 3.93 4.50 -1.93
C LEU A 77 3.89 4.16 -3.43
N LYS A 78 2.75 4.40 -4.09
CA LYS A 78 2.59 4.22 -5.54
C LYS A 78 3.49 5.16 -6.33
N ASP A 79 3.57 6.42 -5.92
CA ASP A 79 4.39 7.44 -6.59
C ASP A 79 5.89 7.10 -6.43
N GLU A 80 6.33 6.71 -5.24
CA GLU A 80 7.69 6.24 -4.97
C GLU A 80 8.08 5.04 -5.86
N ALA A 81 7.19 4.04 -5.97
CA ALA A 81 7.40 2.88 -6.83
C ALA A 81 7.47 3.26 -8.31
N THR A 82 6.62 4.19 -8.74
CA THR A 82 6.60 4.69 -10.13
C THR A 82 7.90 5.42 -10.46
N GLU A 83 8.35 6.32 -9.59
CA GLU A 83 9.63 7.02 -9.75
C GLU A 83 10.81 6.05 -9.81
N TRP A 84 10.81 5.03 -8.96
CA TRP A 84 11.87 4.02 -8.94
C TRP A 84 11.96 3.25 -10.26
N LEU A 85 10.81 2.88 -10.83
CA LEU A 85 10.74 2.22 -12.14
C LEU A 85 11.27 3.11 -13.27
N LEU A 86 10.89 4.39 -13.30
CA LEU A 86 11.35 5.37 -14.30
C LEU A 86 12.88 5.63 -14.18
N LYS A 87 13.40 5.76 -12.95
CA LYS A 87 14.85 5.88 -12.70
C LYS A 87 15.59 4.64 -13.21
N ARG A 88 15.03 3.45 -13.04
CA ARG A 88 15.64 2.20 -13.54
C ARG A 88 15.68 2.15 -15.07
N GLU A 89 14.65 2.63 -15.74
CA GLU A 89 14.58 2.67 -17.20
C GLU A 89 15.60 3.64 -17.79
N SER A 90 15.68 4.86 -17.27
CA SER A 90 16.67 5.85 -17.71
C SER A 90 18.12 5.39 -17.49
N ILE A 91 18.42 4.67 -16.40
CA ILE A 91 19.75 4.05 -16.18
C ILE A 91 20.05 2.99 -17.25
N LYS A 92 19.06 2.19 -17.66
CA LYS A 92 19.24 1.20 -18.74
C LYS A 92 19.52 1.87 -20.08
N GLU A 93 18.78 2.94 -20.41
CA GLU A 93 19.01 3.73 -21.63
C GLU A 93 20.40 4.35 -21.64
N GLN A 94 20.83 4.96 -20.53
CA GLN A 94 22.18 5.52 -20.40
C GLN A 94 23.26 4.44 -20.59
N ARG A 95 23.15 3.29 -19.92
CA ARG A 95 24.10 2.18 -20.10
C ARG A 95 24.12 1.66 -21.54
N SER A 96 22.97 1.59 -22.20
CA SER A 96 22.87 1.18 -23.62
C SER A 96 23.59 2.17 -24.54
N ALA A 97 23.40 3.49 -24.33
CA ALA A 97 24.06 4.54 -25.11
C ALA A 97 25.59 4.58 -24.89
N TYR A 98 26.06 4.34 -23.67
CA TYR A 98 27.50 4.23 -23.37
C TYR A 98 28.12 2.96 -23.98
N ASN A 99 27.41 1.82 -23.95
CA ASN A 99 27.91 0.56 -24.53
C ASN A 99 27.89 0.55 -26.07
N MET A 100 26.98 1.28 -26.74
CA MET A 100 26.99 1.40 -28.20
C MET A 100 28.15 2.24 -28.75
N ASN A 101 28.78 3.08 -27.92
CA ASN A 101 29.96 3.88 -28.30
C ASN A 101 31.30 3.22 -27.95
N TYR A 102 31.28 2.01 -27.38
CA TYR A 102 32.46 1.20 -27.12
C TYR A 102 32.43 -0.06 -27.98
N THR A 103 32.50 0.13 -29.29
CA THR A 103 33.06 -0.87 -30.21
C THR A 103 34.52 -0.47 -30.45
N PRO A 104 35.50 -0.93 -29.65
CA PRO A 104 36.86 -1.00 -30.15
C PRO A 104 36.80 -2.01 -31.28
N ASP A 105 37.17 -1.57 -32.49
CA ASP A 105 37.51 -2.43 -33.61
C ASP A 105 38.27 -3.66 -33.10
N SER A 106 37.56 -4.77 -32.94
CA SER A 106 38.15 -6.06 -32.62
C SER A 106 38.73 -6.59 -33.91
N PHE A 107 39.92 -6.08 -34.26
CA PHE A 107 40.77 -6.66 -35.29
C PHE A 107 41.17 -8.07 -34.84
N PHE A 108 40.40 -9.07 -35.27
CA PHE A 108 40.81 -10.47 -35.21
C PHE A 108 41.93 -10.68 -36.24
N PHE A 109 43.18 -10.67 -35.77
CA PHE A 109 44.29 -11.19 -36.55
C PHE A 109 44.19 -12.72 -36.56
N ASP A 110 43.76 -13.30 -37.68
CA ASP A 110 43.92 -14.73 -37.93
C ASP A 110 45.42 -15.01 -38.12
N LYS A 111 46.05 -15.67 -37.15
CA LYS A 111 47.41 -16.18 -37.29
C LYS A 111 47.30 -17.67 -37.57
N LYS A 112 47.40 -18.04 -38.85
CA LYS A 112 47.53 -19.42 -39.29
C LYS A 112 48.87 -19.59 -39.99
N ASN A 113 49.72 -20.39 -39.32
CA ASN A 113 50.98 -21.05 -39.73
C ASN A 113 51.80 -20.45 -40.88
#